data_AF-A0A7G1KMJ1-F1
#
_entry.id   AF-A0A7G1KMJ1-F1
#
_cell.length_a   1.000
_cell.length_b   1.000
_cell.length_c   1.000
_cell.angle_alpha   90.00
_cell.angle_beta   90.00
_cell.angle_gamma   90.00
#
_symmetry.space_group_name_H-M   'P 1'
#
loop_
_entity.id
_entity.type
_entity.pdbx_description
1 polymer ?
#
loop_
_entity_poly.entity_id
_entity_poly.type
_entity_poly.pdbx_seq_one_letter_code
_entity_poly.pdbx_strand_id
1 'polypeptide(L)'
;MRITTPRIPAAIRHPQDAEVHRTDAVTMRLLIDADETGGSLSSLEVTLATGADGAGPHYHTRSEELFYVADGELQVLAGEEIVTVGAGGSLVVPRFMPHAFGAAPGGTARILIALTPGVQRFEYFRMLERVAHGAATLTDLAAVQDEYDNHFVDAPRWWAERTANRA
;
A
#
# COMPACT_ATOMS: atom_id res chain seq x y z
N MET A 1 -4.73 2.29 -39.87
CA MET A 1 -4.46 1.66 -38.57
C MET A 1 -5.79 1.19 -38.00
N ARG A 2 -6.03 -0.12 -37.86
CA ARG A 2 -7.25 -0.62 -37.19
C ARG A 2 -6.99 -0.56 -35.69
N ILE A 3 -7.70 0.31 -34.99
CA ILE A 3 -7.71 0.30 -33.53
C ILE A 3 -8.46 -0.97 -33.13
N THR A 4 -7.76 -1.95 -32.56
CA THR A 4 -8.39 -3.11 -31.93
C THR A 4 -9.11 -2.62 -30.68
N THR A 5 -10.42 -2.85 -30.60
CA THR A 5 -11.20 -2.54 -29.40
C THR A 5 -10.61 -3.29 -28.20
N PRO A 6 -10.38 -2.61 -27.05
CA PRO A 6 -9.97 -3.28 -25.83
C PRO A 6 -10.97 -4.38 -25.45
N ARG A 7 -10.48 -5.51 -24.93
CA ARG A 7 -11.34 -6.61 -24.46
C ARG A 7 -11.93 -6.35 -23.07
N ILE A 8 -11.41 -5.36 -22.36
CA ILE A 8 -11.79 -5.01 -20.98
C ILE A 8 -12.29 -3.55 -21.00
N PRO A 9 -13.45 -3.26 -20.38
CA PRO A 9 -13.93 -1.89 -20.20
C PRO A 9 -12.95 -1.04 -19.38
N ALA A 10 -13.11 0.28 -19.42
CA ALA A 10 -12.39 1.14 -18.49
C ALA A 10 -12.84 0.85 -17.06
N ALA A 11 -11.90 0.53 -16.18
CA ALA A 11 -12.14 0.49 -14.74
C ALA A 11 -12.27 1.93 -14.23
N ILE A 12 -13.45 2.28 -13.73
CA ILE A 12 -13.77 3.63 -13.24
C ILE A 12 -14.27 3.50 -11.82
N ARG A 13 -13.63 4.24 -10.90
CA ARG A 13 -14.05 4.33 -9.51
C ARG A 13 -14.31 5.79 -9.16
N HIS A 14 -15.58 6.14 -8.97
CA HIS A 14 -15.90 7.44 -8.40
C HIS A 14 -15.69 7.43 -6.88
N PRO A 15 -15.38 8.58 -6.25
CA PRO A 15 -15.10 8.64 -4.82
C PRO A 15 -16.21 8.08 -3.93
N GLN A 16 -17.48 8.26 -4.30
CA GLN A 16 -18.62 7.74 -3.55
C GLN A 16 -18.83 6.22 -3.70
N ASP A 17 -18.21 5.62 -4.72
CA ASP A 17 -18.31 4.18 -5.01
C ASP A 17 -17.08 3.40 -4.50
N ALA A 18 -16.11 4.11 -3.91
CA ALA A 18 -14.90 3.53 -3.36
C ALA A 18 -15.15 2.96 -1.96
N GLU A 19 -14.73 1.71 -1.76
CA GLU A 19 -14.67 1.13 -0.43
C GLU A 19 -13.57 1.81 0.38
N VAL A 20 -13.87 2.11 1.65
CA VAL A 20 -12.98 2.85 2.54
C VAL A 20 -12.87 2.10 3.86
N HIS A 21 -11.65 1.69 4.21
CA HIS A 21 -11.30 1.18 5.54
C HIS A 21 -10.67 2.32 6.34
N ARG A 22 -11.12 2.53 7.58
CA ARG A 22 -10.70 3.67 8.39
C ARG A 22 -10.44 3.30 9.83
N THR A 23 -9.31 3.77 10.34
CA THR A 23 -8.98 3.87 11.77
C THR A 23 -8.72 5.34 12.12
N ASP A 24 -8.40 5.62 13.38
CA ASP A 24 -7.99 6.98 13.81
C ASP A 24 -6.70 7.45 13.12
N ALA A 25 -5.81 6.51 12.77
CA ALA A 25 -4.48 6.81 12.24
C ALA A 25 -4.38 6.66 10.72
N VAL A 26 -5.20 5.80 10.10
CA VAL A 26 -5.06 5.41 8.69
C VAL A 26 -6.43 5.38 8.02
N THR A 27 -6.53 5.98 6.84
CA THR A 27 -7.66 5.77 5.92
C THR A 27 -7.14 5.15 4.63
N MET A 28 -7.68 4.01 4.22
CA MET A 28 -7.40 3.37 2.95
C MET A 28 -8.65 3.45 2.08
N ARG A 29 -8.52 4.04 0.89
CA ARG A 29 -9.58 4.10 -0.13
C ARG A 29 -9.17 3.19 -1.28
N LEU A 30 -9.97 2.17 -1.52
CA LEU A 30 -9.74 1.19 -2.58
C LEU A 30 -10.18 1.77 -3.93
N LEU A 31 -9.26 1.85 -4.90
CA LEU A 31 -9.52 2.52 -6.17
C LEU A 31 -9.85 1.52 -7.27
N ILE A 32 -8.87 0.73 -7.71
CA ILE A 32 -9.01 -0.22 -8.80
C ILE A 32 -8.34 -1.53 -8.39
N ASP A 33 -9.02 -2.66 -8.51
CA ASP A 33 -8.41 -3.98 -8.23
C ASP A 33 -7.93 -4.69 -9.51
N ALA A 34 -7.11 -5.72 -9.34
CA ALA A 34 -6.47 -6.43 -10.45
C ALA A 34 -7.48 -7.11 -11.40
N ASP A 35 -8.63 -7.57 -10.89
CA ASP A 35 -9.69 -8.20 -11.70
C ASP A 35 -10.37 -7.22 -12.65
N GLU A 36 -10.48 -5.94 -12.26
CA GLU A 36 -11.03 -4.86 -13.08
C GLU A 36 -10.11 -4.48 -14.25
N THR A 37 -8.82 -4.82 -14.18
CA THR A 37 -7.80 -4.41 -15.17
C THR A 37 -7.20 -5.56 -15.97
N GLY A 38 -7.74 -6.78 -15.81
CA GLY A 38 -7.17 -7.99 -16.39
C GLY A 38 -5.76 -8.31 -15.88
N GLY A 39 -5.47 -7.92 -14.64
CA GLY A 39 -4.19 -8.15 -13.94
C GLY A 39 -3.10 -7.14 -14.26
N SER A 40 -3.39 -6.04 -14.97
CA SER A 40 -2.36 -5.06 -15.33
C SER A 40 -1.99 -4.11 -14.20
N LEU A 41 -2.94 -3.78 -13.33
CA LEU A 41 -2.77 -2.80 -12.26
C LEU A 41 -3.76 -3.06 -11.12
N SER A 42 -3.33 -2.82 -9.89
CA SER A 42 -4.20 -2.55 -8.74
C SER A 42 -3.76 -1.27 -8.05
N SER A 43 -4.68 -0.46 -7.53
CA SER A 43 -4.36 0.83 -6.90
C SER A 43 -5.28 1.18 -5.74
N LEU A 44 -4.74 2.00 -4.83
CA LEU A 44 -5.42 2.52 -3.66
C LEU A 44 -4.84 3.87 -3.25
N GLU A 45 -5.63 4.67 -2.54
CA GLU A 45 -5.13 5.85 -1.83
C GLU A 45 -5.02 5.53 -0.33
N VAL A 46 -3.91 5.93 0.29
CA VAL A 46 -3.72 5.84 1.74
C VAL A 46 -3.51 7.23 2.31
N THR A 47 -4.26 7.58 3.35
CA THR A 47 -4.06 8.79 4.15
C THR A 47 -3.62 8.41 5.56
N LEU A 48 -2.52 8.99 6.01
CA LEU A 48 -1.86 8.74 7.27
C LEU A 48 -1.93 10.00 8.14
N ALA A 49 -2.41 9.84 9.38
CA ALA A 49 -2.37 10.87 10.40
C ALA A 49 -0.93 11.21 10.81
N THR A 50 -0.77 12.22 11.66
CA THR A 50 0.53 12.72 12.08
C THR A 50 1.43 11.62 12.63
N GLY A 51 2.55 11.35 11.98
CA GLY A 51 3.50 10.31 12.36
C GLY A 51 2.95 8.88 12.35
N ALA A 52 1.77 8.64 11.77
CA ALA A 52 1.14 7.33 11.73
C ALA A 52 1.97 6.34 10.91
N ASP A 53 1.99 5.08 11.32
CA ASP A 53 2.54 4.00 10.52
C ASP A 53 1.55 3.61 9.41
N GLY A 54 2.10 3.30 8.24
CA GLY A 54 1.39 2.65 7.15
C GLY A 54 1.64 1.14 7.19
N ALA A 55 2.06 0.56 6.07
CA ALA A 55 2.42 -0.85 6.04
C ALA A 55 3.75 -1.11 6.78
N GLY A 56 3.75 -2.17 7.60
CA GLY A 56 4.98 -2.71 8.19
C GLY A 56 5.89 -3.35 7.12
N PRO A 57 7.12 -3.74 7.48
CA PRO A 57 8.08 -4.30 6.54
C PRO A 57 7.56 -5.54 5.81
N HIS A 58 7.56 -5.49 4.49
CA HIS A 58 7.13 -6.57 3.61
C HIS A 58 7.82 -6.49 2.24
N TYR A 59 7.60 -7.50 1.40
CA TYR A 59 7.97 -7.47 -0.01
C TYR A 59 6.91 -8.13 -0.88
N HIS A 60 6.98 -7.85 -2.18
CA HIS A 60 6.16 -8.42 -3.24
C HIS A 60 7.04 -9.27 -4.17
N THR A 61 6.57 -10.44 -4.59
CA THR A 61 7.28 -11.35 -5.52
C THR A 61 6.82 -11.17 -6.97
N ARG A 62 5.61 -10.65 -7.18
CA ARG A 62 4.98 -10.53 -8.51
C ARG A 62 4.94 -9.10 -9.00
N SER A 63 4.80 -8.11 -8.10
CA SER A 63 4.57 -6.71 -8.46
C SER A 63 5.66 -5.76 -8.02
N GLU A 64 5.92 -4.75 -8.85
CA GLU A 64 6.56 -3.52 -8.38
C GLU A 64 5.49 -2.62 -7.77
N GLU A 65 5.86 -1.81 -6.77
CA GLU A 65 4.94 -0.90 -6.08
C GLU A 65 5.38 0.55 -6.27
N LEU A 66 4.54 1.33 -6.95
CA LEU A 66 4.67 2.77 -7.10
C LEU A 66 3.99 3.48 -5.95
N PHE A 67 4.69 4.45 -5.37
CA PHE A 67 4.14 5.44 -4.46
C PHE A 67 4.20 6.82 -5.12
N TYR A 68 3.10 7.55 -5.10
CA TYR A 68 3.07 8.97 -5.40
C TYR A 68 2.54 9.74 -4.18
N VAL A 69 3.30 10.71 -3.69
CA VAL A 69 2.93 11.51 -2.53
C VAL A 69 2.08 12.67 -2.99
N ALA A 70 0.76 12.57 -2.79
CA ALA A 70 -0.19 13.59 -3.19
C ALA A 70 -0.23 14.78 -2.23
N ASP A 71 0.05 14.56 -0.95
CA ASP A 71 0.12 15.59 0.09
C ASP A 71 0.97 15.13 1.28
N GLY A 72 1.58 16.07 2.01
CA GLY A 72 2.42 15.79 3.18
C GLY A 72 3.78 15.16 2.87
N GLU A 73 4.30 14.34 3.80
CA GLU A 73 5.63 13.71 3.72
C GLU A 73 5.56 12.22 4.11
N LEU A 74 6.01 11.36 3.20
CA LEU A 74 6.06 9.90 3.38
C LEU A 74 7.48 9.47 3.73
N GLN A 75 7.66 8.81 4.87
CA GLN A 75 8.90 8.10 5.19
C GLN A 75 8.78 6.66 4.69
N VAL A 76 9.81 6.16 4.01
CA VAL A 76 9.82 4.83 3.38
C VAL A 76 11.12 4.11 3.71
N LEU A 77 11.02 2.85 4.13
CA LEU A 77 12.11 1.89 4.03
C LEU A 77 12.16 1.38 2.57
N ALA A 78 13.28 1.55 1.89
CA ALA A 78 13.54 1.06 0.54
C ALA A 78 14.81 0.20 0.56
N GLY A 79 14.64 -1.10 0.83
CA GLY A 79 15.76 -2.02 1.02
C GLY A 79 16.59 -1.66 2.25
N GLU A 80 17.79 -1.12 2.03
CA GLU A 80 18.71 -0.71 3.11
C GLU A 80 18.60 0.79 3.45
N GLU A 81 17.81 1.57 2.71
CA GLU A 81 17.70 3.00 2.92
C GLU A 81 16.38 3.37 3.60
N ILE A 82 16.40 4.41 4.43
CA ILE A 82 15.18 5.06 4.91
C ILE A 82 15.19 6.48 4.35
N VAL A 83 14.19 6.80 3.55
CA VAL A 83 14.09 8.08 2.83
C VAL A 83 12.77 8.76 3.16
N THR A 84 12.73 10.09 3.06
CA THR A 84 11.50 10.87 3.17
C THR A 84 11.20 11.52 1.82
N VAL A 85 9.99 11.31 1.32
CA VAL A 85 9.51 11.85 0.04
C VAL A 85 8.33 12.77 0.31
N GLY A 86 8.47 14.04 -0.06
CA GLY A 86 7.41 15.05 0.08
C GLY A 86 6.43 15.06 -1.08
N ALA A 87 5.36 15.84 -0.92
CA ALA A 87 4.31 16.03 -1.92
C ALA A 87 4.85 16.37 -3.33
N GLY A 88 4.27 15.75 -4.35
CA GLY A 88 4.72 15.81 -5.75
C GLY A 88 5.85 14.83 -6.08
N GLY A 89 6.47 14.21 -5.07
CA GLY A 89 7.47 13.16 -5.24
C GLY A 89 6.87 11.77 -5.47
N SER A 90 7.70 10.87 -5.98
CA SER A 90 7.32 9.47 -6.21
C SER A 90 8.51 8.53 -6.04
N LEU A 91 8.24 7.27 -5.74
CA LEU A 91 9.24 6.20 -5.73
C LEU A 91 8.62 4.90 -6.29
N VAL A 92 9.45 4.03 -6.83
CA VAL A 92 9.05 2.67 -7.23
C VAL A 92 9.90 1.69 -6.45
N VAL A 93 9.24 0.76 -5.76
CA VAL A 93 9.89 -0.35 -5.07
C VAL A 93 9.85 -1.57 -5.99
N PRO A 94 11.00 -2.11 -6.40
CA PRO A 94 11.04 -3.30 -7.24
C PRO A 94 10.68 -4.56 -6.46
N ARG A 95 10.28 -5.59 -7.20
CA ARG A 95 10.01 -6.93 -6.65
C ARG A 95 11.16 -7.42 -5.78
N PHE A 96 10.82 -8.17 -4.73
CA PHE A 96 11.70 -8.76 -3.73
C PHE A 96 12.44 -7.75 -2.84
N MET A 97 12.30 -6.44 -3.04
CA MET A 97 12.87 -5.45 -2.14
C MET A 97 12.00 -5.30 -0.87
N PRO A 98 12.54 -5.55 0.33
CA PRO A 98 11.87 -5.21 1.57
C PRO A 98 11.58 -3.72 1.65
N HIS A 99 10.35 -3.36 1.98
CA HIS A 99 9.93 -1.99 2.15
C HIS A 99 8.82 -1.87 3.20
N ALA A 100 8.68 -0.66 3.72
CA ALA A 100 7.70 -0.27 4.73
C ALA A 100 7.45 1.23 4.56
N PHE A 101 6.33 1.74 5.04
CA PHE A 101 6.08 3.18 4.96
C PHE A 101 5.27 3.70 6.13
N GLY A 102 5.39 5.01 6.37
CA GLY A 102 4.62 5.75 7.36
C GLY A 102 4.69 7.24 7.08
N ALA A 103 3.82 8.03 7.70
CA ALA A 103 3.98 9.48 7.63
C ALA A 103 5.28 9.87 8.33
N ALA A 104 5.98 10.87 7.79
CA ALA A 104 7.19 11.39 8.42
C ALA A 104 6.91 11.85 9.86
N PRO A 105 7.89 11.79 10.78
CA PRO A 105 7.73 12.25 12.15
C PRO A 105 7.15 13.67 12.21
N GLY A 106 6.05 13.85 12.96
CA GLY A 106 5.38 15.15 13.12
C GLY A 106 4.59 15.63 11.89
N GLY A 107 4.54 14.87 10.78
CA GLY A 107 3.81 15.20 9.56
C GLY A 107 2.72 14.18 9.22
N THR A 108 1.78 14.58 8.36
CA THR A 108 0.79 13.69 7.72
C THR A 108 1.27 13.24 6.35
N ALA A 109 0.62 12.23 5.75
CA ALA A 109 0.85 11.87 4.36
C ALA A 109 -0.45 11.44 3.67
N ARG A 110 -0.61 11.78 2.39
CA ARG A 110 -1.63 11.20 1.51
C ARG A 110 -0.97 10.72 0.24
N ILE A 111 -1.12 9.44 -0.06
CA ILE A 111 -0.35 8.76 -1.09
C ILE A 111 -1.27 7.96 -2.00
N LEU A 112 -0.92 7.90 -3.28
CA LEU A 112 -1.44 6.91 -4.22
C LEU A 112 -0.43 5.76 -4.27
N ILE A 113 -0.94 4.54 -4.12
CA ILE A 113 -0.20 3.31 -4.32
C ILE A 113 -0.72 2.62 -5.57
N ALA A 114 0.19 2.09 -6.38
CA ALA A 114 -0.11 1.29 -7.56
C ALA A 114 0.83 0.09 -7.65
N LEU A 115 0.29 -1.11 -7.84
CA LEU A 115 1.07 -2.33 -8.05
C LEU A 115 0.98 -2.78 -9.50
N THR A 116 2.12 -3.04 -10.13
CA THR A 116 2.21 -3.49 -11.53
C THR A 116 3.19 -4.67 -11.69
N PRO A 117 2.78 -5.82 -12.26
CA PRO A 117 1.39 -6.22 -12.57
C PRO A 117 0.45 -6.11 -11.36
N GLY A 118 -0.86 -6.04 -11.59
CA GLY A 118 -1.85 -5.92 -10.52
C GLY A 118 -1.95 -7.21 -9.69
N VAL A 119 -2.19 -7.06 -8.39
CA VAL A 119 -2.51 -8.16 -7.47
C VAL A 119 -3.78 -7.82 -6.72
N GLN A 120 -4.54 -8.84 -6.28
CA GLN A 120 -5.78 -8.57 -5.56
C GLN A 120 -5.51 -7.82 -4.26
N ARG A 121 -6.13 -6.65 -4.10
CA ARG A 121 -5.96 -5.80 -2.92
C ARG A 121 -7.21 -5.73 -2.07
N PHE A 122 -8.41 -5.82 -2.64
CA PHE A 122 -9.61 -5.48 -1.89
C PHE A 122 -9.87 -6.50 -0.78
N GLU A 123 -9.84 -7.80 -1.11
CA GLU A 123 -9.96 -8.85 -0.09
C GLU A 123 -8.81 -8.87 0.91
N TYR A 124 -7.59 -8.56 0.48
CA TYR A 124 -6.45 -8.42 1.38
C TYR A 124 -6.71 -7.35 2.45
N PHE A 125 -7.19 -6.16 2.06
CA PHE A 125 -7.48 -5.09 3.01
C PHE A 125 -8.70 -5.38 3.89
N ARG A 126 -9.74 -6.02 3.35
CA ARG A 126 -10.86 -6.55 4.16
C ARG A 126 -10.37 -7.56 5.20
N MET A 127 -9.39 -8.38 4.86
CA MET A 127 -8.81 -9.33 5.81
C MET A 127 -7.95 -8.67 6.87
N LEU A 128 -7.16 -7.64 6.52
CA LEU A 128 -6.47 -6.80 7.50
C LEU A 128 -7.45 -6.16 8.48
N GLU A 129 -8.60 -5.69 8.01
CA GLU A 129 -9.67 -5.18 8.88
C GLU A 129 -10.21 -6.27 9.80
N ARG A 130 -10.45 -7.49 9.30
CA ARG A 130 -10.85 -8.63 10.16
C ARG A 130 -9.80 -8.92 11.23
N VAL A 131 -8.51 -8.86 10.90
CA VAL A 131 -7.42 -9.02 11.88
C VAL A 131 -7.45 -7.92 12.93
N ALA A 132 -7.61 -6.66 12.52
CA ALA A 132 -7.67 -5.51 13.42
C ALA A 132 -8.84 -5.60 14.42
N HIS A 133 -9.95 -6.23 14.02
CA HIS A 133 -11.13 -6.45 14.86
C HIS A 133 -11.14 -7.79 15.60
N GLY A 134 -10.07 -8.58 15.51
CA GLY A 134 -9.96 -9.90 16.16
C GLY A 134 -10.85 -10.99 15.53
N ALA A 135 -11.38 -10.75 14.33
CA ALA A 135 -12.17 -11.72 13.56
C ALA A 135 -11.32 -12.63 12.66
N ALA A 136 -10.02 -12.35 12.54
CA ALA A 136 -9.00 -13.18 11.90
C ALA A 136 -7.65 -13.01 12.64
N THR A 137 -6.68 -13.87 12.34
CA THR A 137 -5.36 -13.84 12.96
C THR A 137 -4.26 -13.44 11.99
N LEU A 138 -3.09 -13.06 12.50
CA LEU A 138 -1.89 -12.86 11.67
C LEU A 138 -1.44 -14.16 10.99
N THR A 139 -1.76 -15.32 11.57
CA THR A 139 -1.52 -16.63 10.95
C THR A 139 -2.42 -16.83 9.72
N ASP A 140 -3.69 -16.44 9.80
CA ASP A 140 -4.59 -16.48 8.64
C ASP A 140 -4.10 -15.57 7.52
N LEU A 141 -3.60 -14.38 7.88
CA LEU A 141 -2.99 -13.45 6.93
C LEU A 141 -1.74 -14.03 6.26
N ALA A 142 -0.87 -14.66 7.04
CA ALA A 142 0.33 -15.31 6.52
C ALA A 142 0.02 -16.51 5.61
N ALA A 143 -1.09 -17.23 5.86
CA ALA A 143 -1.50 -18.37 5.04
C ALA A 143 -1.87 -18.01 3.60
N VAL A 144 -2.19 -16.74 3.33
CA VAL A 144 -2.57 -16.22 2.01
C VAL A 144 -1.58 -15.18 1.47
N GLN A 145 -0.36 -15.13 2.02
CA GLN A 145 0.68 -14.21 1.58
C GLN A 145 1.00 -14.37 0.08
N ASP A 146 1.02 -15.61 -0.44
CA ASP A 146 1.31 -15.91 -1.85
C ASP A 146 0.14 -15.48 -2.76
N GLU A 147 -1.09 -15.58 -2.25
CA GLU A 147 -2.32 -15.20 -2.98
C GLU A 147 -2.34 -13.69 -3.20
N TYR A 148 -2.09 -12.90 -2.15
CA TYR A 148 -2.12 -11.44 -2.17
C TYR A 148 -0.75 -10.79 -2.41
N ASP A 149 0.27 -11.59 -2.69
CA ASP A 149 1.67 -11.18 -2.93
C ASP A 149 2.26 -10.31 -1.84
N ASN A 150 1.97 -10.56 -0.57
CA ASN A 150 2.39 -9.69 0.52
C ASN A 150 3.10 -10.48 1.62
N HIS A 151 4.43 -10.48 1.57
CA HIS A 151 5.26 -11.30 2.44
C HIS A 151 5.89 -10.42 3.52
N PHE A 152 5.43 -10.56 4.77
CA PHE A 152 5.98 -9.80 5.89
C PHE A 152 7.39 -10.26 6.23
N VAL A 153 8.23 -9.31 6.61
CA VAL A 153 9.61 -9.54 7.07
C VAL A 153 9.87 -8.74 8.33
N ASP A 154 10.91 -9.11 9.07
CA ASP A 154 11.42 -8.25 10.13
C ASP A 154 12.40 -7.22 9.54
N ALA A 155 12.31 -5.99 10.03
CA ALA A 155 13.28 -4.94 9.71
C ALA A 155 13.53 -4.10 10.97
N PRO A 156 14.40 -4.57 11.89
CA PRO A 156 14.65 -3.91 13.17
C PRO A 156 15.09 -2.44 13.01
N ARG A 157 15.83 -2.12 11.95
CA ARG A 157 16.27 -0.75 11.65
C ARG A 157 15.09 0.18 11.38
N TRP A 158 14.07 -0.28 10.65
CA TRP A 158 12.86 0.51 10.41
C TRP A 158 12.15 0.78 11.73
N TRP A 159 11.93 -0.24 12.55
CA TRP A 159 11.23 -0.05 13.82
C TRP A 159 12.02 0.78 14.83
N ALA A 160 13.35 0.68 14.84
CA ALA A 160 14.21 1.56 15.61
C ALA A 160 14.07 3.03 15.18
N GLU A 161 14.13 3.31 13.88
CA GLU A 161 13.94 4.65 13.31
C GLU A 161 12.56 5.22 13.64
N ARG A 162 11.51 4.42 13.44
CA ARG A 162 10.14 4.84 13.73
C ARG A 162 9.94 5.14 15.21
N THR A 163 10.43 4.27 16.09
CA THR A 163 10.24 4.40 17.54
C THR A 163 11.04 5.57 18.12
N ALA A 164 12.27 5.80 17.65
CA ALA A 164 13.11 6.90 18.12
C ALA A 164 12.49 8.29 17.83
N ASN A 165 11.64 8.38 16.80
CA ASN A 165 11.04 9.63 16.34
C ASN A 165 9.52 9.72 16.57
N ARG A 166 8.94 8.81 17.38
CA ARG A 166 7.57 9.00 17.91
C ARG A 166 7.62 10.06 19.01
N ALA A 167 7.18 11.27 18.70
CA ALA A 167 6.86 12.28 19.71
C ALA A 167 5.51 11.97 20.38
#